data_AF-A0AAW8YK88-F1
#
_entry.id   AF-A0AAW8YK88-F1
#
_cell.length_a   1.000
_cell.length_b   1.000
_cell.length_c   1.000
_cell.angle_alpha   90.00
_cell.angle_beta   90.00
_cell.angle_gamma   90.00
#
_symmetry.space_group_name_H-M   'P 1'
#
loop_
_entity.id
_entity.type
_entity.pdbx_description
1 polymer ?
#
loop_
_entity_poly.entity_id
_entity_poly.type
_entity_poly.pdbx_seq_one_letter_code
_entity_poly.pdbx_strand_id
1 'polypeptide(L)' 'MAVKERLSDDKFPLLMDRKTVAEYLGFSVATVDKAVEYGGLDEAVISPSYLNRTYYIKPKVNKWVEGL' A
#
# COMPACT_ATOMS: atom_id res chain seq x y z
N MET A 1 -28.16 10.00 14.65
CA MET A 1 -26.83 10.09 13.98
C MET A 1 -26.38 8.67 13.68
N ALA A 2 -26.36 8.27 12.41
CA ALA A 2 -25.82 6.97 12.02
C ALA A 2 -24.30 7.03 12.21
N VAL A 3 -23.80 6.44 13.29
CA VAL A 3 -22.40 6.03 13.39
C VAL A 3 -22.24 4.99 12.30
N LYS A 4 -21.83 5.43 11.10
CA LYS A 4 -21.22 4.54 10.13
C LYS A 4 -19.95 4.05 10.81
N GLU A 5 -20.06 2.95 11.54
CA GLU A 5 -18.92 2.14 11.93
C GLU A 5 -18.10 1.97 10.65
N ARG A 6 -16.94 2.64 10.56
CA ARG A 6 -16.01 2.40 9.47
C ARG A 6 -15.74 0.91 9.55
N LEU A 7 -16.16 0.16 8.53
CA LEU A 7 -15.87 -1.26 8.44
C LEU A 7 -14.39 -1.43 8.75
N SER A 8 -14.05 -2.22 9.78
CA SER A 8 -12.68 -2.39 10.25
C SER A 8 -11.74 -2.49 9.07
N ASP A 9 -10.70 -1.66 9.06
CA ASP A 9 -9.69 -1.61 7.99
C ASP A 9 -9.05 -3.01 7.74
N ASP A 10 -9.21 -3.96 8.66
CA ASP A 10 -8.90 -5.39 8.52
C ASP A 10 -9.74 -6.14 7.47
N LYS A 11 -11.02 -5.79 7.27
CA LYS A 11 -11.91 -6.48 6.31
C LYS A 11 -11.88 -5.87 4.92
N PHE A 12 -11.49 -4.59 4.81
CA PHE A 12 -11.37 -3.85 3.56
C PHE A 12 -10.05 -3.08 3.56
N PRO A 13 -8.93 -3.76 3.24
CA PRO A 13 -7.65 -3.08 3.17
C PRO A 13 -7.73 -1.94 2.17
N LEU A 14 -7.34 -0.74 2.60
CA LEU A 14 -7.23 0.40 1.71
C LEU A 14 -6.14 0.09 0.67
N LEU A 15 -6.54 -0.03 -0.59
CA LEU A 15 -5.63 -0.21 -1.71
C LEU A 15 -5.14 1.15 -2.19
N MET A 16 -3.84 1.28 -2.30
CA MET A 16 -3.17 2.48 -2.82
C MET A 16 -2.48 2.12 -4.13
N ASP A 17 -2.57 2.98 -5.14
CA ASP A 17 -1.72 2.85 -6.32
C ASP A 17 -0.30 3.37 -6.02
N ARG A 18 0.64 3.12 -6.95
CA ARG A 18 2.05 3.50 -6.78
C ARG A 18 2.24 5.00 -6.47
N LYS A 19 1.47 5.91 -7.10
CA LYS A 19 1.60 7.34 -6.85
C LYS A 19 1.09 7.69 -5.45
N THR A 20 -0.04 7.15 -5.07
CA THR A 20 -0.59 7.35 -3.73
C THR A 20 0.36 6.83 -2.64
N VAL A 21 1.08 5.72 -2.86
CA VAL A 21 2.13 5.25 -1.93
C VAL A 21 3.32 6.21 -1.87
N ALA A 22 3.78 6.69 -3.02
CA ALA A 22 4.86 7.66 -3.07
C ALA A 22 4.51 8.93 -2.28
N GLU A 23 3.32 9.49 -2.49
CA GLU A 23 2.83 10.65 -1.75
C GLU A 23 2.64 10.36 -0.26
N TYR A 24 2.08 9.19 0.09
CA TYR A 24 1.86 8.80 1.49
C TYR A 24 3.17 8.63 2.27
N LEU A 25 4.20 8.08 1.64
CA LEU A 25 5.52 7.90 2.24
C LEU A 25 6.40 9.17 2.16
N GLY A 26 5.96 10.20 1.43
CA GLY A 26 6.80 11.37 1.14
C GLY A 26 7.99 11.06 0.24
N PHE A 27 7.91 9.99 -0.55
CA PHE A 27 8.98 9.53 -1.43
C PHE A 27 8.68 9.81 -2.90
N SER A 28 9.73 9.79 -3.71
CA SER A 28 9.57 9.76 -5.16
C SER A 28 9.07 8.38 -5.60
N VAL A 29 8.31 8.34 -6.70
CA VAL A 29 7.86 7.08 -7.32
C VAL A 29 9.03 6.12 -7.59
N ALA A 30 10.16 6.65 -8.07
CA ALA A 30 11.38 5.86 -8.29
C ALA A 30 11.97 5.27 -7.00
N THR A 31 11.80 5.95 -5.86
CA THR A 31 12.24 5.43 -4.56
C THR A 31 11.33 4.30 -4.09
N VAL A 32 10.02 4.41 -4.33
CA VAL A 32 9.07 3.32 -4.07
C VAL A 32 9.43 2.10 -4.91
N ASP A 33 9.79 2.28 -6.19
CA ASP A 33 10.27 1.20 -7.04
C ASP A 33 11.50 0.49 -6.46
N LYS A 34 12.50 1.26 -6.04
CA LYS A 34 13.69 0.69 -5.37
C LYS A 34 13.35 0.00 -4.06
N ALA A 35 12.38 0.50 -3.30
CA ALA A 35 11.92 -0.13 -2.06
C ALA A 35 11.20 -1.46 -2.33
N VAL A 36 10.50 -1.59 -3.46
CA VAL A 36 9.93 -2.87 -3.91
C VAL A 36 11.03 -3.84 -4.34
N GLU A 37 12.01 -3.37 -5.11
CA GLU A 37 13.09 -4.24 -5.63
C GLU A 37 14.09 -4.69 -4.55
N TYR A 38 14.45 -3.81 -3.61
CA TYR A 38 15.56 -4.03 -2.67
C TYR A 38 15.16 -3.88 -1.20
N GLY A 39 14.00 -3.29 -0.92
CA GLY A 39 13.60 -2.89 0.43
C GLY A 39 12.56 -3.80 1.09
N GLY A 40 12.02 -4.81 0.41
CA GLY A 40 10.97 -5.69 0.95
C GLY A 40 9.57 -5.10 0.93
N LEU A 41 9.34 -3.98 0.21
CA LEU A 41 8.01 -3.42 0.02
C LEU A 41 7.13 -4.29 -0.89
N ASP A 42 7.71 -5.27 -1.59
CA ASP A 42 6.99 -6.22 -2.45
C ASP A 42 5.94 -7.04 -1.67
N GLU A 43 6.16 -7.31 -0.38
CA GLU A 43 5.19 -8.01 0.48
C GLU A 43 3.85 -7.27 0.61
N ALA A 44 3.88 -5.94 0.45
CA ALA A 44 2.71 -5.07 0.47
C ALA A 44 2.02 -4.97 -0.89
N VAL A 45 2.61 -5.50 -1.96
CA VAL A 45 2.12 -5.42 -3.32
C VAL A 45 1.06 -6.50 -3.60
N ILE A 46 0.00 -6.12 -4.30
CA ILE A 46 -0.96 -7.01 -4.91
C ILE A 46 -1.15 -6.64 -6.38
N SER A 47 -0.97 -7.62 -7.26
CA SER A 47 -1.11 -7.47 -8.72
C SER A 47 -2.15 -8.47 -9.22
N PRO A 48 -3.45 -8.11 -9.20
CA PRO A 48 -4.50 -8.99 -9.69
C PRO A 48 -4.32 -9.16 -11.21
N SER A 49 -4.13 -10.40 -11.66
CA SER A 49 -3.81 -10.73 -13.06
C SER A 49 -4.84 -10.20 -14.06
N TYR A 50 -6.09 -10.00 -13.62
CA TYR A 50 -7.21 -9.50 -14.42
C TYR A 50 -7.27 -7.97 -14.54
N LEU A 51 -6.54 -7.21 -13.71
CA LEU A 51 -6.58 -5.74 -13.71
C LEU A 51 -5.35 -5.10 -14.36
N ASN A 52 -4.30 -5.87 -14.67
CA ASN A 52 -3.01 -5.38 -15.17
C ASN A 52 -2.52 -4.12 -14.42
N ARG A 53 -2.79 -4.06 -13.12
CA ARG A 53 -2.50 -2.93 -12.24
C ARG A 53 -1.96 -3.45 -10.92
N THR A 54 -0.99 -2.72 -10.42
CA THR A 54 -0.35 -2.98 -9.14
C THR A 54 -0.95 -2.08 -8.09
N TYR A 55 -1.39 -2.67 -6.99
CA TYR A 55 -1.89 -1.98 -5.82
C TYR A 55 -1.04 -2.34 -4.61
N TYR A 56 -1.08 -1.48 -3.61
CA TYR A 56 -0.37 -1.63 -2.36
C TYR A 56 -1.38 -1.64 -1.23
N ILE A 57 -1.25 -2.61 -0.35
CA ILE A 57 -2.13 -2.78 0.79
C ILE A 57 -1.64 -1.86 1.90
N LYS A 58 -2.33 -0.74 2.17
CA LYS A 58 -1.93 0.26 3.17
C LYS A 58 -1.47 -0.33 4.52
N PRO A 59 -2.20 -1.24 5.18
CA PRO A 59 -1.74 -1.79 6.45
C PRO A 59 -0.42 -2.57 6.34
N LYS A 60 -0.12 -3.18 5.18
CA LYS A 60 1.17 -3.83 4.94
C LYS A 60 2.28 -2.80 4.68
N VAL A 61 1.98 -1.73 3.94
CA VAL A 61 2.92 -0.61 3.77
C VAL A 61 3.26 0.00 5.12
N ASN A 62 2.28 0.18 6.02
CA ASN A 62 2.54 0.67 7.38
C ASN A 62 3.44 -0.29 8.17
N LYS A 63 3.16 -1.59 8.16
CA LYS A 63 4.01 -2.60 8.82
C LYS A 63 5.43 -2.60 8.28
N TRP A 64 5.59 -2.41 6.97
CA TRP A 64 6.90 -2.27 6.35
C TRP A 64 7.63 -1.02 6.87
N VAL A 65 6.94 0.13 6.96
CA VAL A 65 7.52 1.36 7.54
C VAL A 65 7.88 1.20 9.01
N GLU A 66 7.06 0.48 9.79
CA GLU A 66 7.36 0.20 11.20
C GLU A 66 8.55 -0.76 11.38
N GLY A 67 8.88 -1.54 10.36
CA GLY A 67 9.99 -2.49 10.35
C GLY A 67 11.29 -1.98 9.71
N LEU A 68 11.27 -0.77 9.11
CA LEU A 68 12.47 -0.08 8.60
C LEU A 68 13.36 0.42 9.75
#